data_AF-A0A560FWY7-F1
#
_entry.id   AF-A0A560FWY7-F1
#
_cell.length_a   1.000
_cell.length_b   1.000
_cell.length_c   1.000
_cell.angle_alpha   90.00
_cell.angle_beta   90.00
_cell.angle_gamma   90.00
#
_symmetry.space_group_name_H-M   'P 1'
#
loop_
_entity.id
_entity.type
_entity.pdbx_description
1 polymer ?
#
loop_
_entity_poly.entity_id
_entity_poly.type
_entity_poly.pdbx_seq_one_letter_code
_entity_poly.pdbx_strand_id
1 'polypeptide(L)' 'MAGAFQWGHLDQGNIVADMATAVAVYANPRDEIVIRRQGGFDAEDDVVVVPLKVAEALLRRMENLIREIRAETALS' A
#
# COMPACT_ATOMS: atom_id res chain seq x y z
N MET A 1 18.71 -19.07 -7.67
CA MET A 1 17.98 -18.56 -6.49
C MET A 1 17.61 -17.12 -6.77
N ALA A 2 16.33 -16.81 -6.93
CA ALA A 2 15.88 -15.42 -7.04
C ALA A 2 16.15 -14.76 -5.67
N GLY A 3 16.98 -13.72 -5.64
CA GLY A 3 17.31 -13.02 -4.40
C GLY A 3 16.05 -12.44 -3.79
N ALA A 4 15.83 -12.68 -2.50
CA ALA A 4 14.76 -12.04 -1.75
C ALA A 4 14.91 -10.52 -1.88
N PHE A 5 13.84 -9.84 -2.28
CA PHE A 5 13.80 -8.39 -2.31
C PHE A 5 14.11 -7.85 -0.91
N GLN A 6 15.11 -7.00 -0.78
CA GLN A 6 15.45 -6.33 0.47
C GLN A 6 15.00 -4.88 0.39
N TRP A 7 14.28 -4.44 1.43
CA TRP A 7 13.87 -3.05 1.61
C TRP A 7 15.12 -2.14 1.61
N GLY A 8 15.19 -1.23 0.65
CA GLY A 8 16.23 -0.23 0.58
C GLY A 8 15.97 0.91 1.56
N HIS A 9 17.01 1.67 1.88
CA HIS A 9 16.88 2.85 2.75
C HIS A 9 15.95 3.92 2.14
N LEU A 10 15.86 3.98 0.81
CA LEU A 10 14.96 4.88 0.08
C LEU A 10 13.48 4.47 0.19
N ASP A 11 13.20 3.20 0.47
CA ASP A 11 11.83 2.69 0.59
C ASP A 11 11.19 3.06 1.94
N GLN A 12 12.01 3.43 2.94
CA GLN A 12 11.53 3.77 4.28
C GLN A 12 10.59 4.98 4.28
N GLY A 13 10.81 5.97 3.40
CA GLY A 13 9.93 7.14 3.28
C GLY A 13 8.56 6.83 2.65
N ASN A 14 8.42 5.67 2.02
CA ASN A 14 7.20 5.23 1.35
C ASN A 14 6.31 4.36 2.24
N ILE A 15 6.79 4.00 3.43
CA ILE A 15 6.08 3.18 4.39
C ILE A 15 4.97 4.01 5.05
N VAL A 16 3.73 3.59 4.87
CA VAL A 16 2.53 4.24 5.42
C VAL A 16 2.02 3.59 6.72
N ALA A 17 2.58 2.44 7.13
CA ALA A 17 2.24 1.71 8.36
C ALA A 17 3.47 0.95 8.93
N ASP A 18 3.54 0.71 10.24
CA ASP A 18 4.76 0.20 10.93
C ASP A 18 4.96 -1.33 10.86
N MET A 19 6.03 -1.83 11.51
CA MET A 19 6.64 -3.16 11.32
C MET A 19 5.79 -4.39 11.70
N ALA A 20 4.55 -4.24 12.19
CA ALA A 20 3.61 -5.36 12.27
C ALA A 20 2.77 -5.51 10.98
N THR A 21 2.65 -4.44 10.20
CA THR A 21 1.76 -4.30 9.05
C THR A 21 2.32 -3.34 7.99
N ALA A 22 3.63 -3.40 7.73
CA ALA A 22 4.26 -2.40 6.88
C ALA A 22 3.67 -2.41 5.47
N VAL A 23 3.09 -1.29 5.07
CA VAL A 23 2.60 -1.07 3.71
C VAL A 23 3.42 0.05 3.10
N ALA A 24 4.00 -0.17 1.93
CA ALA A 24 4.70 0.84 1.16
C ALA A 24 3.88 1.25 -0.07
N VAL A 25 3.92 2.55 -0.40
CA VAL A 25 3.28 3.10 -1.62
C VAL A 25 4.32 3.88 -2.42
N TYR A 26 4.61 3.45 -3.64
CA TYR A 26 5.63 4.08 -4.50
C TYR A 26 5.29 3.96 -5.99
N ALA A 27 5.98 4.73 -6.83
CA ALA A 27 5.86 4.62 -8.28
C ALA A 27 6.92 3.66 -8.85
N ASN A 28 6.53 2.82 -9.80
CA ASN A 28 7.48 1.98 -10.55
C ASN A 28 7.93 2.68 -11.85
N PRO A 29 8.93 2.12 -12.60
CA PRO A 29 9.39 2.71 -13.87
C PRO A 29 8.36 2.73 -15.02
N ARG A 30 7.17 2.17 -14.82
CA ARG A 30 6.05 2.20 -15.79
C ARG A 30 5.00 3.24 -15.43
N ASP A 31 5.32 4.15 -14.50
CA ASP A 31 4.42 5.17 -13.96
C ASP A 31 3.14 4.55 -13.33
N GLU A 32 3.27 3.38 -12.71
CA GLU A 32 2.19 2.74 -11.96
C GLU A 32 2.42 2.94 -10.46
N ILE A 33 1.32 3.13 -9.73
CA ILE A 33 1.34 3.17 -8.26
C ILE A 33 1.36 1.73 -7.75
N VAL A 34 2.38 1.38 -6.97
CA VAL A 34 2.54 0.07 -6.35
C VAL A 34 2.25 0.20 -4.86
N ILE A 35 1.31 -0.61 -4.37
CA ILE A 35 1.01 -0.78 -2.95
C ILE A 35 1.54 -2.16 -2.56
N ARG A 36 2.50 -2.21 -1.65
CA ARG A 36 3.15 -3.45 -1.23
C ARG A 36 3.00 -3.62 0.27
N ARG A 37 2.40 -4.72 0.70
CA ARG A 37 2.34 -5.14 2.11
C ARG A 37 3.44 -6.15 2.39
N GLN A 38 4.22 -5.90 3.43
CA GLN A 38 5.22 -6.85 3.90
C GLN A 38 4.55 -8.13 4.40
N GLY A 39 4.99 -9.27 3.86
CA GLY A 39 4.63 -10.60 4.34
C GLY A 39 5.27 -10.91 5.69
N GLY A 40 4.64 -11.79 6.46
CA GLY A 40 5.23 -12.34 7.68
C GLY A 40 6.44 -13.26 7.40
N PHE A 41 7.00 -13.86 8.44
CA PHE A 41 8.10 -14.82 8.30
C PHE A 41 7.70 -15.96 7.34
N ASP A 42 8.52 -16.20 6.31
CA ASP A 42 8.30 -17.16 5.21
C ASP A 42 7.08 -16.90 4.30
N ALA A 43 6.43 -15.74 4.39
CA ALA A 43 5.36 -15.34 3.46
C ALA A 43 5.87 -14.36 2.40
N GLU A 44 5.36 -14.49 1.17
CA GLU A 44 5.59 -13.48 0.13
C GLU A 44 4.85 -12.18 0.45
N ASP A 45 5.37 -11.08 -0.09
CA ASP A 45 4.72 -9.77 0.03
C ASP A 45 3.49 -9.70 -0.88
N ASP A 46 2.40 -9.11 -0.40
CA ASP A 46 1.24 -8.84 -1.23
C ASP A 46 1.46 -7.54 -2.00
N VAL A 47 1.28 -7.59 -3.31
CA VAL A 47 1.49 -6.44 -4.20
C VAL A 47 0.24 -6.15 -5.00
N VAL A 48 -0.21 -4.89 -4.94
CA VAL A 48 -1.25 -4.35 -5.80
C VAL A 48 -0.63 -3.29 -6.69
N VAL A 49 -0.81 -3.43 -8.00
CA VAL A 49 -0.33 -2.45 -9.00
C VAL A 49 -1.53 -1.71 -9.58
N VAL A 50 -1.48 -0.38 -9.51
CA VAL A 50 -2.55 0.51 -9.91
C VAL A 50 -2.05 1.43 -11.04
N PRO A 51 -2.61 1.33 -12.25
CA PRO A 51 -2.27 2.24 -13.33
C PRO A 51 -2.63 3.69 -12.96
N LEU A 52 -1.75 4.65 -13.27
CA LEU A 52 -1.96 6.06 -12.92
C LEU A 52 -3.32 6.61 -13.38
N LYS A 53 -3.78 6.20 -14.57
CA LYS A 53 -5.07 6.60 -15.15
C LYS A 53 -6.30 6.30 -14.27
N VAL A 54 -6.22 5.33 -13.35
CA VAL A 54 -7.30 4.99 -12.43
C VAL A 54 -6.97 5.32 -10.97
N ALA A 55 -5.74 5.74 -10.67
CA ALA A 55 -5.25 5.96 -9.32
C ALA A 55 -6.06 7.03 -8.58
N GLU A 56 -6.42 8.14 -9.24
CA GLU A 56 -7.25 9.18 -8.62
C GLU A 56 -8.65 8.69 -8.27
N ALA A 57 -9.26 7.85 -9.12
CA ALA A 57 -10.58 7.31 -8.86
C ALA A 57 -10.56 6.35 -7.67
N LEU A 58 -9.50 5.54 -7.56
CA LEU A 58 -9.25 4.68 -6.40
C LEU A 58 -9.09 5.50 -5.11
N LEU A 59 -8.25 6.55 -5.14
CA LEU A 59 -8.03 7.43 -3.98
C LEU A 59 -9.35 8.04 -3.48
N ARG A 60 -10.16 8.60 -4.38
CA ARG A 60 -11.47 9.17 -4.02
C ARG A 60 -12.40 8.13 -3.40
N ARG A 61 -12.41 6.89 -3.90
CA ARG A 61 -13.22 5.82 -3.29
C ARG A 61 -12.72 5.43 -1.91
N MET A 62 -11.40 5.37 -1.71
CA MET A 62 -10.80 5.10 -0.39
C MET A 62 -11.16 6.19 0.62
N GLU A 63 -11.09 7.47 0.22
CA GLU A 63 -11.51 8.59 1.08
C GLU A 63 -12.99 8.49 1.49
N ASN A 64 -13.87 8.15 0.55
CA ASN A 64 -15.29 7.96 0.83
C ASN A 64 -15.53 6.80 1.81
N LEU A 65 -14.86 5.66 1.59
CA LEU A 65 -14.92 4.51 2.51
C LEU A 65 -14.48 4.88 3.93
N ILE A 66 -13.40 5.65 4.07
CA ILE A 66 -12.91 6.10 5.39
C ILE A 66 -13.97 6.95 6.10
N ARG A 67 -14.67 7.82 5.37
CA ARG A 67 -15.75 8.65 5.94
C ARG A 67 -16.95 7.79 6.37
N GLU A 68 -17.35 6.83 5.55
CA GLU A 68 -18.43 5.87 5.84
C GLU A 68 -18.13 5.11 7.14
N ILE A 69 -16.95 4.48 7.25
CA ILE A 69 -16.55 3.70 8.43
C ILE A 69 -16.52 4.56 9.70
N ARG A 70 -15.98 5.79 9.61
CA ARG A 70 -15.93 6.71 10.76
C ARG A 70 -17.32 7.15 11.21
N ALA A 71 -18.24 7.36 10.27
CA ALA A 71 -19.62 7.72 10.59
C ALA A 71 -20.35 6.55 11.29
N GLU A 72 -20.16 5.31 10.81
CA GLU A 72 -20.72 4.11 11.45
C GLU A 72 -20.18 3.92 12.88
N THR A 73 -18.87 4.06 13.07
CA THR A 73 -18.22 3.91 14.39
C THR A 73 -18.67 4.98 15.39
N ALA A 74 -19.04 6.17 14.92
CA ALA A 74 -19.53 7.25 15.79
C ALA A 74 -21.00 7.06 16.24
N LEU A 75 -21.74 6.16 15.58
CA LEU A 75 -23.15 5.85 15.86
C LEU A 75 -23.33 4.58 16.71
N SER A 76 -22.27 3.78 16.86
CA SER A 76 -22.19 2.56 17.69
C SER A 76 -21.66 2.86 19.09
#